data_AF-A0A7U6B7Z9-F1
#
_entry.id   AF-A0A7U6B7Z9-F1
#
_cell.length_a   1.000
_cell.length_b   1.000
_cell.length_c   1.000
_cell.angle_alpha   90.00
_cell.angle_beta   90.00
_cell.angle_gamma   90.00
#
_symmetry.space_group_name_H-M   'P 1'
#
loop_
_entity.id
_entity.type
_entity.pdbx_description
1 polymer ?
#
loop_
_entity_poly.entity_id
_entity_poly.type
_entity_poly.pdbx_seq_one_letter_code
_entity_poly.pdbx_strand_id
1 'polypeptide(L)'
;MALAADFRHRYVTPEASLYAGEPTRCEELAELLRHILQMVDRNTPFRHGAYREIYEALHGFLHAGIGGSAKDGLVWGVKDFWAVWESICLVHVVNQNPGDILTCDMEHLPVLLSAPERRRAWLKQRALLFARNGIRRRPDLVLAGGDDIKVVDFKYYAYMRQQRRTAEADEIDKIEKDYLSMEAYGLLLQNHFLRNADARANRLSLEFWLPGAKAARQPSRQQPPWDPPLSVVHLPAEDLLRGYVALYPHLRLMR
;
A
#
# COMPACT_ATOMS: atom_id res chain seq x y z
N MET A 1 1.64 -16.63 25.37
CA MET A 1 2.00 -17.83 24.56
C MET A 1 1.00 -18.97 24.79
N ALA A 2 0.79 -19.45 26.03
CA ALA A 2 -0.11 -20.58 26.32
C ALA A 2 -1.57 -20.38 25.87
N LEU A 3 -2.19 -19.22 26.14
CA LEU A 3 -3.58 -18.95 25.76
C LEU A 3 -3.82 -18.92 24.24
N ALA A 4 -2.86 -18.41 23.48
CA ALA A 4 -2.95 -18.39 22.01
C ALA A 4 -2.82 -19.80 21.42
N ALA A 5 -1.95 -20.63 22.01
CA ALA A 5 -1.78 -22.02 21.60
C ALA A 5 -3.02 -22.86 21.94
N ASP A 6 -3.61 -22.67 23.12
CA ASP A 6 -4.86 -23.33 23.53
C ASP A 6 -6.05 -22.88 22.66
N PHE A 7 -6.16 -21.58 22.37
CA PHE A 7 -7.16 -21.06 21.44
C PHE A 7 -7.02 -21.70 20.05
N ARG A 8 -5.80 -21.73 19.51
CA ARG A 8 -5.51 -22.36 18.22
C ARG A 8 -5.91 -23.83 18.26
N HIS A 9 -5.47 -24.59 19.26
CA HIS A 9 -5.81 -26.01 19.39
C HIS A 9 -7.32 -26.28 19.46
N ARG A 10 -8.09 -25.41 20.12
CA ARG A 10 -9.55 -25.59 20.30
C ARG A 10 -10.38 -25.18 19.09
N TYR A 11 -9.96 -24.13 18.37
CA TYR A 11 -10.82 -23.46 17.40
C TYR A 11 -10.22 -23.37 15.98
N VAL A 12 -8.94 -23.70 15.79
CA VAL A 12 -8.23 -23.55 14.50
C VAL A 12 -7.39 -24.79 14.20
N THR A 13 -7.82 -25.61 13.23
CA THR A 13 -7.02 -26.76 12.80
C THR A 13 -5.70 -26.30 12.17
N PRO A 14 -4.65 -27.14 12.13
CA PRO A 14 -3.37 -26.76 11.54
C PRO A 14 -3.47 -26.30 10.07
N GLU A 15 -4.45 -26.80 9.34
CA GLU A 15 -4.74 -26.48 7.94
C GLU A 15 -5.83 -25.41 7.77
N ALA A 16 -6.45 -24.95 8.86
CA ALA A 16 -7.51 -23.95 8.81
C ALA A 16 -6.94 -22.61 8.33
N SER A 17 -7.58 -22.06 7.31
CA SER A 17 -7.28 -20.75 6.78
C SER A 17 -8.59 -20.03 6.48
N LEU A 18 -8.61 -18.72 6.74
CA LEU A 18 -9.73 -17.86 6.38
C LEU A 18 -9.76 -17.56 4.87
N TYR A 19 -8.68 -17.85 4.16
CA TYR A 19 -8.43 -17.32 2.82
C TYR A 19 -7.86 -18.33 1.83
N ALA A 20 -7.49 -19.53 2.28
CA ALA A 20 -6.89 -20.55 1.45
C ALA A 20 -7.57 -21.91 1.68
N GLY A 21 -7.89 -22.61 0.61
CA GLY A 21 -8.61 -23.89 0.66
C GLY A 21 -10.06 -23.76 0.20
N GLU A 22 -10.89 -24.71 0.63
CA GLU A 22 -12.31 -24.78 0.24
C GLU A 22 -13.10 -23.55 0.73
N PRO A 23 -13.82 -22.81 -0.15
CA PRO A 23 -14.55 -21.60 0.22
C PRO A 23 -15.52 -21.80 1.37
N THR A 24 -16.24 -22.93 1.40
CA THR A 24 -17.19 -23.25 2.47
C THR A 24 -16.50 -23.39 3.83
N ARG A 25 -15.32 -24.03 3.88
CA ARG A 25 -14.54 -24.16 5.13
C ARG A 25 -13.98 -22.82 5.61
N CYS A 26 -13.60 -21.95 4.67
CA CYS A 26 -13.14 -20.60 4.99
C CYS A 26 -14.26 -19.78 5.64
N GLU A 27 -15.48 -19.85 5.09
CA GLU A 27 -16.64 -19.15 5.65
C GLU A 27 -17.09 -19.73 6.99
N GLU A 28 -17.12 -21.06 7.14
CA GLU A 28 -17.43 -21.73 8.42
C GLU A 28 -16.47 -21.29 9.54
N LEU A 29 -15.17 -21.21 9.23
CA LEU A 29 -14.17 -20.70 10.15
C LEU A 29 -14.38 -19.20 10.45
N ALA A 30 -14.70 -18.39 9.43
CA ALA A 30 -14.98 -16.98 9.63
C ALA A 30 -16.16 -16.77 10.58
N GLU A 31 -17.28 -17.49 10.38
CA GLU A 31 -18.45 -17.45 11.24
C GLU A 31 -18.14 -17.91 12.67
N LEU A 32 -17.38 -18.98 12.84
CA LEU A 32 -16.93 -19.43 14.16
C LEU A 32 -16.13 -18.34 14.89
N LEU A 33 -15.16 -17.72 14.21
CA LEU A 33 -14.35 -16.66 14.80
C LEU A 33 -15.16 -15.40 15.10
N ARG A 34 -16.12 -15.02 14.22
CA ARG A 34 -17.06 -13.92 14.45
C ARG A 34 -17.89 -14.20 15.71
N HIS A 35 -18.42 -15.42 15.85
CA HIS A 35 -19.19 -15.82 17.02
C HIS A 35 -18.35 -15.75 18.30
N ILE A 36 -17.12 -16.27 18.29
CA ILE A 36 -16.23 -16.21 19.44
C ILE A 36 -15.92 -14.76 19.83
N LEU A 37 -15.62 -13.90 18.85
CA LEU A 37 -15.35 -12.49 19.10
C LEU A 37 -16.56 -11.79 19.75
N GLN A 38 -17.78 -12.08 19.29
CA GLN A 38 -19.01 -11.57 19.90
C GLN A 38 -19.20 -12.09 21.33
N MET A 39 -18.91 -13.37 21.59
CA MET A 39 -18.98 -13.91 22.95
C MET A 39 -17.98 -13.22 23.89
N VAL A 40 -16.75 -13.00 23.42
CA VAL A 40 -15.72 -12.27 24.19
C VAL A 40 -16.22 -10.86 24.50
N ASP A 41 -16.81 -10.15 23.54
CA ASP A 41 -17.31 -8.79 23.78
C ASP A 41 -18.45 -8.74 24.79
N ARG A 42 -19.43 -9.64 24.67
CA ARG A 42 -20.54 -9.72 25.61
C ARG A 42 -20.09 -10.02 27.03
N ASN A 43 -19.04 -10.85 27.18
CA ASN A 43 -18.54 -11.30 28.49
C ASN A 43 -17.38 -10.46 29.03
N THR A 44 -16.96 -9.40 28.33
CA THR A 44 -15.90 -8.49 28.80
C THR A 44 -16.50 -7.26 29.49
N PRO A 45 -16.50 -7.20 30.83
CA PRO A 45 -17.12 -6.10 31.57
C PRO A 45 -16.35 -4.78 31.47
N PHE A 46 -15.02 -4.83 31.38
CA PHE A 46 -14.16 -3.63 31.34
C PHE A 46 -13.49 -3.47 29.97
N ARG A 47 -13.97 -2.49 29.20
CA ARG A 47 -13.54 -2.23 27.81
C ARG A 47 -12.67 -0.99 27.73
N HIS A 48 -11.43 -1.10 28.20
CA HIS A 48 -10.44 -0.03 28.13
C HIS A 48 -9.97 0.24 26.68
N GLY A 49 -9.22 1.32 26.45
CA GLY A 49 -8.79 1.74 25.11
C GLY A 49 -8.13 0.62 24.29
N ALA A 50 -7.17 -0.09 24.89
CA ALA A 50 -6.49 -1.21 24.24
C ALA A 50 -7.44 -2.37 23.86
N TYR A 51 -8.47 -2.64 24.66
CA TYR A 51 -9.47 -3.65 24.31
C TYR A 51 -10.25 -3.22 23.07
N ARG A 52 -10.72 -1.96 23.04
CA ARG A 52 -11.50 -1.43 21.92
C ARG A 52 -10.70 -1.46 20.62
N GLU A 53 -9.44 -1.03 20.66
CA GLU A 53 -8.53 -1.08 19.50
C GLU A 53 -8.38 -2.50 18.94
N ILE A 54 -8.16 -3.49 19.81
CA ILE A 54 -8.03 -4.90 19.39
C ILE A 54 -9.36 -5.45 18.87
N TYR A 55 -10.47 -5.17 19.57
CA TYR A 55 -11.79 -5.63 19.18
C TYR A 55 -12.19 -5.08 17.81
N GLU A 56 -12.03 -3.77 17.59
CA GLU A 56 -12.33 -3.13 16.31
C GLU A 56 -11.46 -3.67 15.17
N ALA A 57 -10.18 -3.92 15.42
CA ALA A 57 -9.28 -4.52 14.44
C ALA A 57 -9.71 -5.94 14.06
N LEU A 58 -10.01 -6.79 15.06
CA LEU A 58 -10.46 -8.17 14.84
C LEU A 58 -11.84 -8.22 14.18
N HIS A 59 -12.77 -7.37 14.63
CA HIS A 59 -14.11 -7.27 14.07
C HIS A 59 -14.03 -6.82 12.61
N GLY A 60 -13.24 -5.77 12.33
CA GLY A 60 -12.94 -5.32 10.98
C GLY A 60 -12.41 -6.48 10.14
N PHE A 61 -11.34 -7.13 10.57
CA PHE A 61 -10.69 -8.24 9.86
C PHE A 61 -11.63 -9.43 9.55
N LEU A 62 -12.49 -9.82 10.48
CA LEU A 62 -13.37 -10.98 10.29
C LEU A 62 -14.59 -10.69 9.41
N HIS A 63 -15.08 -9.45 9.36
CA HIS A 63 -16.22 -9.06 8.52
C HIS A 63 -15.79 -8.50 7.16
N ALA A 64 -14.52 -8.10 7.06
CA ALA A 64 -13.79 -7.75 5.86
C ALA A 64 -13.47 -8.99 5.00
N GLY A 65 -14.45 -9.54 4.28
CA GLY A 65 -14.16 -10.64 3.34
C GLY A 65 -13.01 -10.29 2.39
N ILE A 66 -12.16 -11.27 2.06
CA ILE A 66 -11.29 -11.16 0.88
C ILE A 66 -12.17 -11.45 -0.33
N GLY A 67 -12.31 -10.47 -1.21
CA GLY A 67 -12.92 -10.72 -2.51
C GLY A 67 -12.03 -11.65 -3.33
N GLY A 68 -12.23 -12.97 -3.20
CA GLY A 68 -11.45 -14.00 -3.90
C GLY A 68 -11.58 -13.99 -5.43
N SER A 69 -12.33 -13.04 -6.01
CA SER A 69 -12.46 -12.81 -7.45
C SER A 69 -11.66 -11.59 -7.95
N ALA A 70 -10.86 -10.95 -7.09
CA ALA A 70 -10.05 -9.79 -7.46
C ALA A 70 -9.00 -10.19 -8.51
N LYS A 71 -9.09 -9.61 -9.71
CA LYS A 71 -8.26 -9.97 -10.87
C LYS A 71 -6.85 -9.37 -10.83
N ASP A 72 -6.67 -8.27 -10.11
CA ASP A 72 -5.38 -7.56 -10.08
C ASP A 72 -4.84 -7.46 -8.64
N GLY A 73 -5.57 -6.87 -7.69
CA GLY A 73 -5.05 -6.62 -6.33
C GLY A 73 -5.72 -7.39 -5.20
N LEU A 74 -4.94 -7.75 -4.17
CA LEU A 74 -5.43 -8.38 -2.94
C LEU A 74 -6.02 -7.32 -2.01
N VAL A 75 -7.35 -7.26 -1.96
CA VAL A 75 -8.08 -6.38 -1.02
C VAL A 75 -8.64 -7.21 0.12
N TRP A 76 -8.05 -7.04 1.29
CA TRP A 76 -8.68 -7.31 2.57
C TRP A 76 -9.78 -6.28 2.80
N GLY A 77 -11.03 -6.70 3.03
CA GLY A 77 -12.19 -5.82 3.20
C GLY A 77 -12.16 -4.91 4.45
N VAL A 78 -10.98 -4.68 5.03
CA VAL A 78 -10.77 -3.86 6.22
C VAL A 78 -10.85 -2.42 5.78
N LYS A 79 -11.72 -1.65 6.44
CA LYS A 79 -11.86 -0.22 6.17
C LYS A 79 -10.51 0.47 6.37
N ASP A 80 -10.16 1.36 5.45
CA ASP A 80 -8.94 2.18 5.49
C ASP A 80 -7.61 1.39 5.46
N PHE A 81 -7.63 0.13 5.04
CA PHE A 81 -6.40 -0.68 4.89
C PHE A 81 -5.42 -0.09 3.85
N TRP A 82 -5.89 0.79 2.95
CA TRP A 82 -5.03 1.51 2.02
C TRP A 82 -3.88 2.24 2.74
N ALA A 83 -4.12 2.83 3.92
CA ALA A 83 -3.07 3.49 4.70
C ALA A 83 -2.03 2.51 5.26
N VAL A 84 -2.47 1.30 5.64
CA VAL A 84 -1.58 0.21 6.06
C VAL A 84 -0.74 -0.27 4.88
N TRP A 85 -1.36 -0.43 3.71
CA TRP A 85 -0.67 -0.79 2.47
C TRP A 85 0.42 0.23 2.10
N GLU A 86 0.10 1.52 2.12
CA GLU A 86 1.06 2.59 1.87
C GLU A 86 2.23 2.54 2.86
N SER A 87 1.96 2.34 4.14
CA SER A 87 3.01 2.16 5.14
C SER A 87 3.89 0.95 4.84
N ILE A 88 3.30 -0.19 4.46
CA ILE A 88 4.06 -1.42 4.12
C ILE A 88 5.00 -1.14 2.94
N CYS A 89 4.50 -0.50 1.88
CA CYS A 89 5.30 -0.14 0.72
C CYS A 89 6.47 0.79 1.07
N LEU A 90 6.21 1.84 1.85
CA LEU A 90 7.24 2.79 2.27
C LEU A 90 8.32 2.10 3.10
N VAL A 91 7.92 1.29 4.07
CA VAL A 91 8.86 0.55 4.93
C VAL A 91 9.69 -0.45 4.12
N HIS A 92 9.06 -1.16 3.18
CA HIS A 92 9.76 -2.08 2.29
C HIS A 92 10.90 -1.37 1.55
N VAL A 93 10.62 -0.21 0.96
CA VAL A 93 11.60 0.58 0.20
C VAL A 93 12.68 1.17 1.10
N VAL A 94 12.29 1.74 2.25
CA VAL A 94 13.25 2.32 3.22
C VAL A 94 14.22 1.26 3.75
N ASN A 95 13.77 0.03 3.93
CA ASN A 95 14.62 -1.06 4.42
C ASN A 95 15.55 -1.63 3.34
N GLN A 96 15.10 -1.68 2.08
CA GLN A 96 15.91 -2.21 0.99
C GLN A 96 16.91 -1.20 0.46
N ASN A 97 16.44 0.00 0.07
CA ASN A 97 17.24 0.98 -0.66
C ASN A 97 16.94 2.41 -0.18
N PRO A 98 17.28 2.77 1.07
CA PRO A 98 16.95 4.10 1.60
C PRO A 98 17.65 5.25 0.84
N GLY A 99 18.79 4.97 0.20
CA GLY A 99 19.55 5.96 -0.58
C GLY A 99 18.89 6.36 -1.89
N ASP A 100 18.01 5.49 -2.43
CA ASP A 100 17.37 5.71 -3.72
C ASP A 100 16.12 6.60 -3.59
N ILE A 101 15.65 6.88 -2.37
CA ILE A 101 14.43 7.67 -2.16
C ILE A 101 14.74 9.16 -2.34
N LEU A 102 14.32 9.73 -3.47
CA LEU A 102 14.37 11.17 -3.74
C LEU A 102 13.38 11.93 -2.86
N THR A 103 12.14 11.45 -2.83
CA THR A 103 11.06 11.96 -1.98
C THR A 103 9.99 10.90 -1.82
N CYS A 104 9.26 10.96 -0.72
CA CYS A 104 8.05 10.16 -0.52
C CYS A 104 7.01 10.95 0.27
N ASP A 105 5.78 10.46 0.21
CA ASP A 105 4.79 10.78 1.20
C ASP A 105 5.07 10.03 2.50
N MET A 106 5.32 10.75 3.59
CA MET A 106 5.65 10.17 4.89
C MET A 106 4.44 10.04 5.83
N GLU A 107 3.21 10.26 5.36
CA GLU A 107 2.02 10.28 6.23
C GLU A 107 1.89 9.01 7.06
N HIS A 108 2.08 7.87 6.41
CA HIS A 108 1.93 6.55 7.01
C HIS A 108 3.28 5.88 7.31
N LEU A 109 4.41 6.55 7.11
CA LEU A 109 5.72 6.00 7.45
C LEU A 109 5.94 6.06 8.97
N PRO A 110 6.29 4.94 9.64
CA PRO A 110 6.63 4.96 11.06
C PRO A 110 7.73 5.99 11.36
N VAL A 111 7.47 6.89 12.31
CA VAL A 111 8.36 8.03 12.62
C VAL A 111 9.81 7.59 12.86
N LEU A 112 9.99 6.45 13.53
CA LEU A 112 11.28 5.87 13.87
C LEU A 112 12.14 5.47 12.65
N LEU A 113 11.52 5.24 11.48
CA LEU A 113 12.21 4.91 10.23
C LEU A 113 12.58 6.16 9.42
N SER A 114 12.22 7.35 9.93
CA SER A 114 12.39 8.63 9.24
C SER A 114 13.13 9.64 10.13
N ALA A 115 14.46 9.58 10.13
CA ALA A 115 15.29 10.56 10.82
C ALA A 115 14.93 12.00 10.39
N PRO A 116 14.91 13.00 11.30
CA PRO A 116 14.47 14.36 10.99
C PRO A 116 15.20 15.01 9.80
N GLU A 117 16.49 14.72 9.63
CA GLU A 117 17.33 15.19 8.52
C GLU A 117 16.81 14.65 7.19
N ARG A 118 16.50 13.35 7.16
CA ARG A 118 15.97 12.66 5.98
C ARG A 118 14.58 13.19 5.62
N ARG A 119 13.70 13.40 6.61
CA ARG A 119 12.38 14.01 6.40
C ARG A 119 12.50 15.40 5.78
N ARG A 120 13.40 16.24 6.29
CA ARG A 120 13.66 17.57 5.74
C ARG A 120 14.20 17.49 4.31
N ALA A 121 15.12 16.56 4.02
CA ALA A 121 15.64 16.35 2.69
C ALA A 121 14.54 15.96 1.69
N TRP A 122 13.70 14.98 2.03
CA TRP A 122 12.58 14.56 1.18
C TRP A 122 11.57 15.68 0.95
N LEU A 123 11.19 16.44 1.99
CA LEU A 123 10.28 17.59 1.84
C LEU A 123 10.86 18.67 0.93
N LYS A 124 12.17 18.96 1.06
CA LYS A 124 12.87 19.92 0.20
C LYS A 124 12.89 19.44 -1.25
N GLN A 125 13.19 18.16 -1.50
CA GLN A 125 13.16 17.58 -2.84
C GLN A 125 11.76 17.60 -3.43
N ARG A 126 10.74 17.25 -2.65
CA ARG A 126 9.33 17.34 -3.09
C ARG A 126 8.95 18.74 -3.53
N ALA A 127 9.32 19.76 -2.75
CA ALA A 127 9.04 21.14 -3.09
C ALA A 127 9.77 21.57 -4.37
N LEU A 128 11.02 21.15 -4.55
CA LEU A 128 11.81 21.45 -5.75
C LEU A 128 11.21 20.84 -7.03
N LEU A 129 10.73 19.60 -6.94
CA LEU A 129 10.30 18.81 -8.09
C LEU A 129 8.79 18.99 -8.41
N PHE A 130 7.95 19.21 -7.40
CA PHE A 130 6.49 19.11 -7.51
C PHE A 130 5.72 20.36 -7.05
N ALA A 131 6.39 21.46 -6.72
CA ALA A 131 5.73 22.74 -6.46
C ALA A 131 5.86 23.67 -7.68
N ARG A 132 4.74 24.01 -8.32
CA ARG A 132 4.73 24.92 -9.47
C ARG A 132 3.45 25.77 -9.51
N ASN A 133 3.59 27.07 -9.76
CA ASN A 133 2.48 28.01 -9.88
C ASN A 133 1.48 27.94 -8.71
N GLY A 134 1.98 27.83 -7.48
CA GLY A 134 1.16 27.71 -6.27
C GLY A 134 0.57 26.32 -6.02
N ILE A 135 0.61 25.41 -6.99
CA ILE A 135 0.17 24.02 -6.82
C ILE A 135 1.31 23.19 -6.25
N ARG A 136 1.03 22.45 -5.17
CA ARG A 136 1.96 21.52 -4.54
C ARG A 136 1.42 20.11 -4.70
N ARG A 137 2.06 19.33 -5.57
CA ARG A 137 1.72 17.91 -5.78
C ARG A 137 2.51 17.03 -4.81
N ARG A 138 1.93 15.87 -4.46
CA ARG A 138 2.43 14.95 -3.44
C ARG A 138 2.36 13.52 -4.00
N PRO A 139 3.38 13.09 -4.76
CA PRO A 139 3.50 11.68 -5.13
C PRO A 139 3.81 10.84 -3.89
N ASP A 140 3.35 9.60 -3.89
CA ASP A 140 3.57 8.67 -2.76
C ASP A 140 5.05 8.31 -2.63
N LEU A 141 5.73 8.05 -3.75
CA LEU A 141 7.14 7.71 -3.75
C LEU A 141 7.83 8.08 -5.07
N VAL A 142 9.05 8.61 -4.98
CA VAL A 142 9.95 8.83 -6.11
C VAL A 142 11.31 8.23 -5.80
N LEU A 143 11.76 7.36 -6.70
CA LEU A 143 13.04 6.65 -6.60
C LEU A 143 14.02 7.15 -7.67
N ALA A 144 15.30 7.21 -7.31
CA ALA A 144 16.44 7.42 -8.19
C ALA A 144 17.41 6.24 -8.02
N GLY A 145 17.32 5.26 -8.92
CA GLY A 145 18.22 4.11 -8.98
C GLY A 145 19.24 4.31 -10.09
N GLY A 146 20.45 4.73 -9.73
CA GLY A 146 21.46 5.12 -10.72
C GLY A 146 20.96 6.28 -11.60
N ASP A 147 20.86 6.03 -12.90
CA ASP A 147 20.37 7.00 -13.88
C ASP A 147 18.86 6.89 -14.16
N ASP A 148 18.17 5.92 -13.57
CA ASP A 148 16.75 5.71 -13.77
C ASP A 148 15.93 6.39 -12.67
N ILE A 149 14.86 7.07 -13.07
CA ILE A 149 13.93 7.71 -12.16
C ILE A 149 12.57 7.03 -12.26
N LYS A 150 11.97 6.79 -11.11
CA LYS A 150 10.68 6.11 -11.03
C LYS A 150 9.74 6.88 -10.12
N VAL A 151 8.56 7.19 -10.63
CA VAL A 151 7.43 7.66 -9.82
C VAL A 151 6.55 6.47 -9.49
N VAL A 152 6.24 6.30 -8.22
CA VAL A 152 5.44 5.20 -7.70
C VAL A 152 4.24 5.76 -6.95
N ASP A 153 3.07 5.18 -7.21
CA ASP A 153 1.80 5.54 -6.58
C ASP A 153 1.14 4.26 -6.06
N PHE A 154 0.93 4.21 -4.75
CA PHE A 154 0.46 3.03 -4.05
C PHE A 154 -1.06 2.96 -4.18
N LYS A 155 -1.59 1.83 -4.65
CA LYS A 155 -3.03 1.64 -4.81
C LYS A 155 -3.50 0.40 -4.10
N TYR A 156 -4.66 0.54 -3.48
CA TYR A 156 -5.37 -0.54 -2.81
C TYR A 156 -6.68 -0.83 -3.54
N TYR A 157 -6.56 -1.45 -4.71
CA TYR A 157 -7.68 -1.79 -5.58
C TYR A 157 -7.76 -3.29 -5.80
N ALA A 158 -8.98 -3.85 -5.83
CA ALA A 158 -9.20 -5.24 -6.22
C ALA A 158 -8.99 -5.45 -7.74
N TYR A 159 -9.20 -4.39 -8.50
CA TYR A 159 -9.06 -4.34 -9.94
C TYR A 159 -8.46 -2.99 -10.33
N MET A 160 -7.45 -3.01 -11.21
CA MET A 160 -7.03 -1.78 -11.86
C MET A 160 -7.46 -1.82 -13.32
N ARG A 161 -8.15 -0.77 -13.75
CA ARG A 161 -8.60 -0.68 -15.13
C ARG A 161 -7.40 -0.61 -16.07
N GLN A 162 -7.32 -1.57 -16.98
CA GLN A 162 -6.25 -1.65 -17.97
C GLN A 162 -6.44 -0.68 -19.16
N GLN A 163 -7.56 0.03 -19.24
CA GLN A 163 -7.92 0.92 -20.35
C GLN A 163 -8.57 2.21 -19.82
N ARG A 164 -8.06 3.40 -20.16
CA ARG A 164 -8.72 4.68 -19.82
C ARG A 164 -10.05 4.84 -20.55
N ARG A 165 -10.96 5.62 -19.96
CA ARG A 165 -12.18 6.05 -20.67
C ARG A 165 -11.80 7.04 -21.77
N THR A 166 -12.50 7.00 -22.90
CA THR A 166 -12.46 8.11 -23.87
C THR A 166 -13.04 9.36 -23.21
N ALA A 167 -12.51 10.53 -23.56
CA ALA A 167 -12.78 11.83 -22.92
C ALA A 167 -14.23 12.34 -23.03
N GLU A 168 -15.17 11.50 -23.49
CA GLU A 168 -16.58 11.83 -23.73
C GLU A 168 -17.49 11.52 -22.52
N ALA A 169 -16.94 11.03 -21.40
CA ALA A 169 -17.70 10.86 -20.17
C ALA A 169 -17.66 12.15 -19.34
N ASP A 170 -18.83 12.75 -19.08
CA ASP A 170 -18.98 13.98 -18.27
C ASP A 170 -18.38 13.86 -16.85
N GLU A 171 -18.22 12.64 -16.33
CA GLU A 171 -17.57 12.37 -15.05
C GLU A 171 -16.36 11.44 -15.18
N ILE A 172 -15.21 11.96 -14.71
CA ILE A 172 -13.95 11.23 -14.55
C ILE A 172 -13.99 10.44 -13.24
N ASP A 173 -13.92 9.12 -13.33
CA ASP A 173 -13.86 8.23 -12.16
C ASP A 173 -12.51 8.29 -11.42
N LYS A 174 -12.45 7.65 -10.25
CA LYS A 174 -11.26 7.66 -9.39
C LYS A 174 -10.03 7.08 -10.09
N ILE A 175 -10.19 5.98 -10.83
CA ILE A 175 -9.08 5.32 -11.52
C ILE A 175 -8.50 6.25 -12.59
N GLU A 176 -9.36 6.93 -13.36
CA GLU A 176 -8.91 7.90 -14.36
C GLU A 176 -8.19 9.10 -13.71
N LYS A 177 -8.68 9.59 -12.57
CA LYS A 177 -7.98 10.63 -11.79
C LYS A 177 -6.59 10.20 -11.34
N ASP A 178 -6.40 8.94 -10.96
CA ASP A 178 -5.09 8.41 -10.58
C ASP A 178 -4.14 8.35 -11.79
N TYR A 179 -4.63 7.89 -12.95
CA TYR A 179 -3.87 7.90 -14.19
C TYR A 179 -3.41 9.31 -14.60
N LEU A 180 -4.32 10.29 -14.54
CA LEU A 180 -4.01 11.69 -14.81
C LEU A 180 -3.02 12.27 -13.79
N SER A 181 -3.11 11.87 -12.53
CA SER A 181 -2.19 12.30 -11.48
C SER A 181 -0.78 11.75 -11.73
N MET A 182 -0.66 10.47 -12.09
CA MET A 182 0.62 9.85 -12.45
C MET A 182 1.28 10.52 -13.66
N GLU A 183 0.48 10.83 -14.67
CA GLU A 183 0.96 11.54 -15.84
C GLU A 183 1.47 12.95 -15.49
N ALA A 184 0.72 13.69 -14.66
CA ALA A 184 1.14 15.00 -14.17
C ALA A 184 2.45 14.92 -13.36
N TYR A 185 2.62 13.89 -12.54
CA TYR A 185 3.87 13.68 -11.79
C TYR A 185 5.06 13.45 -12.72
N GLY A 186 4.91 12.56 -13.70
CA GLY A 186 5.97 12.30 -14.66
C GLY A 186 6.32 13.54 -15.50
N LEU A 187 5.33 14.30 -15.95
CA LEU A 187 5.56 15.54 -16.72
C LEU A 187 6.29 16.61 -15.91
N LEU A 188 5.93 16.81 -14.64
CA LEU A 188 6.61 17.76 -13.76
C LEU A 188 8.08 17.39 -13.58
N LEU A 189 8.35 16.10 -13.41
CA LEU A 189 9.69 15.58 -13.18
C LEU A 189 10.53 15.63 -14.44
N GLN A 190 9.99 15.20 -15.59
CA GLN A 190 10.64 15.33 -16.89
C GLN A 190 10.94 16.80 -17.20
N ASN A 191 9.98 17.70 -17.01
CA ASN A 191 10.20 19.13 -17.24
C ASN A 191 11.31 19.69 -16.34
N HIS A 192 11.37 19.26 -15.08
CA HIS A 192 12.45 19.65 -14.19
C HIS A 192 13.82 19.19 -14.74
N PHE A 193 13.96 17.92 -15.11
CA PHE A 193 15.24 17.40 -15.61
C PHE A 193 15.65 18.02 -16.95
N LEU A 194 14.71 18.20 -17.90
CA LEU A 194 14.99 18.88 -19.17
C LEU A 194 15.50 20.31 -18.96
N ARG A 195 14.90 21.06 -18.03
CA ARG A 195 15.33 22.44 -17.73
C ARG A 195 16.73 22.53 -17.10
N ASN A 196 17.20 21.45 -16.52
CA ASN A 196 18.52 21.36 -15.88
C ASN A 196 19.53 20.56 -16.74
N ALA A 197 19.21 20.29 -18.01
CA ALA A 197 20.05 19.48 -18.91
C ALA A 197 20.45 18.12 -18.33
N ASP A 198 19.55 17.50 -17.56
CA ASP A 198 19.79 16.23 -16.88
C ASP A 198 19.32 15.05 -17.76
N ALA A 199 20.23 14.12 -18.04
CA ALA A 199 19.97 12.95 -18.90
C ALA A 199 18.85 12.03 -18.36
N ARG A 200 18.56 12.10 -17.05
CA ARG A 200 17.47 11.35 -16.41
C ARG A 200 16.08 11.72 -16.93
N ALA A 201 15.95 12.86 -17.64
CA ALA A 201 14.73 13.26 -18.32
C ALA A 201 14.17 12.20 -19.28
N ASN A 202 15.04 11.38 -19.86
CA ASN A 202 14.67 10.33 -20.82
C ASN A 202 14.61 8.93 -20.19
N ARG A 203 14.83 8.83 -18.88
CA ARG A 203 14.93 7.57 -18.13
C ARG A 203 13.90 7.52 -17.00
N LEU A 204 12.72 8.03 -17.29
CA LEU A 204 11.61 8.13 -16.34
C LEU A 204 10.64 6.97 -16.56
N SER A 205 10.24 6.31 -15.47
CA SER A 205 9.18 5.29 -15.48
C SER A 205 8.12 5.61 -14.43
N LEU A 206 6.91 5.12 -14.68
CA LEU A 206 5.74 5.29 -13.83
C LEU A 206 5.26 3.91 -13.36
N GLU A 207 4.95 3.77 -12.08
CA GLU A 207 4.44 2.52 -11.54
C GLU A 207 3.28 2.74 -10.59
N PHE A 208 2.25 1.92 -10.74
CA PHE A 208 1.24 1.71 -9.71
C PHE A 208 1.60 0.44 -8.94
N TRP A 209 1.64 0.54 -7.61
CA TRP A 209 1.96 -0.60 -6.75
C TRP A 209 0.73 -1.09 -6.02
N LEU A 210 0.33 -2.32 -6.32
CA LEU A 210 -0.83 -2.98 -5.75
C LEU A 210 -0.41 -4.17 -4.88
N PRO A 211 -1.19 -4.51 -3.85
CA PRO A 211 -0.99 -5.76 -3.14
C PRO A 211 -1.30 -6.93 -4.07
N GLY A 212 -0.44 -7.93 -4.13
CA GLY A 212 -0.66 -9.15 -4.91
C GLY A 212 -0.30 -10.40 -4.13
N ALA A 213 -0.85 -11.54 -4.55
CA ALA A 213 -0.50 -12.84 -3.98
C ALA A 213 0.95 -13.23 -4.29
N LYS A 214 1.49 -12.75 -5.43
CA LYS A 214 2.88 -12.97 -5.87
C LYS A 214 3.41 -11.68 -6.49
N ALA A 215 4.74 -11.57 -6.51
CA ALA A 215 5.40 -10.51 -7.26
C ALA A 215 5.09 -10.64 -8.76
N ALA A 216 4.57 -9.57 -9.37
CA ALA A 216 4.35 -9.52 -10.81
C ALA A 216 4.49 -8.08 -11.31
N ARG A 217 4.93 -7.94 -12.56
CA ARG A 217 5.01 -6.64 -13.25
C ARG A 217 4.40 -6.80 -14.62
N GLN A 218 3.45 -5.93 -14.94
CA GLN A 218 2.82 -5.90 -16.25
C GLN A 218 2.83 -4.46 -16.78
N PRO A 219 3.23 -4.24 -18.03
CA PRO A 219 3.04 -2.94 -18.68
C PRO A 219 1.55 -2.57 -18.66
N SER A 220 1.23 -1.31 -18.41
CA SER A 220 -0.12 -0.83 -18.61
C SER A 220 -0.45 -0.88 -20.11
N ARG A 221 -1.65 -1.35 -20.47
CA ARG A 221 -2.06 -1.42 -21.89
C ARG A 221 -2.26 -0.05 -22.53
N GLN A 222 -2.27 1.02 -21.73
CA GLN A 222 -2.25 2.39 -22.21
C GLN A 222 -1.10 3.15 -21.57
N GLN A 223 -0.13 3.52 -22.40
CA GLN A 223 0.99 4.37 -22.04
C GLN A 223 0.57 5.83 -22.05
N PRO A 224 1.14 6.70 -21.21
CA PRO A 224 0.87 8.12 -21.29
C PRO A 224 1.26 8.68 -22.67
N PRO A 225 0.57 9.71 -23.19
CA PRO A 225 0.80 10.25 -24.54
C PRO A 225 2.23 10.72 -24.84
N TRP A 226 2.99 11.09 -23.82
CA TRP A 226 4.38 11.52 -23.93
C TRP A 226 5.40 10.39 -23.67
N ASP A 227 4.90 9.15 -23.63
CA ASP A 227 5.59 7.86 -23.69
C ASP A 227 6.64 7.51 -22.61
N PRO A 228 6.43 7.81 -21.30
CA PRO A 228 7.17 7.12 -20.26
C PRO A 228 6.55 5.72 -20.02
N PRO A 229 7.36 4.66 -19.82
CA PRO A 229 6.81 3.35 -19.48
C PRO A 229 6.01 3.41 -18.17
N LEU A 230 4.71 3.11 -18.26
CA LEU A 230 3.79 2.93 -17.14
C LEU A 230 3.53 1.43 -16.92
N SER A 231 3.75 0.96 -15.70
CA SER A 231 3.51 -0.43 -15.30
C SER A 231 2.61 -0.56 -14.08
N VAL A 232 1.89 -1.67 -14.01
CA VAL A 232 1.23 -2.13 -12.79
C VAL A 232 2.13 -3.18 -12.14
N VAL A 233 2.53 -2.94 -10.90
CA VAL A 233 3.40 -3.81 -10.12
C VAL A 233 2.60 -4.38 -8.96
N HIS A 234 2.51 -5.69 -8.92
CA HIS A 234 1.98 -6.42 -7.79
C HIS A 234 3.13 -6.81 -6.88
N LEU A 235 3.06 -6.35 -5.64
CA LEU A 235 4.02 -6.70 -4.61
C LEU A 235 3.48 -7.87 -3.77
N PRO A 236 4.34 -8.82 -3.35
CA PRO A 236 3.89 -10.00 -2.59
C PRO A 236 3.41 -9.57 -1.20
N ALA A 237 2.11 -9.30 -1.07
CA ALA A 237 1.56 -8.54 0.03
C ALA A 237 1.68 -9.27 1.37
N GLU A 238 1.54 -10.61 1.36
CA GLU A 238 1.70 -11.44 2.55
C GLU A 238 3.14 -11.39 3.10
N ASP A 239 4.14 -11.52 2.23
CA ASP A 239 5.55 -11.47 2.61
C ASP A 239 5.92 -10.09 3.16
N LEU A 240 5.46 -9.03 2.50
CA LEU A 240 5.70 -7.66 2.94
C LEU A 240 5.02 -7.37 4.28
N LEU A 241 3.80 -7.85 4.48
CA LEU A 241 3.08 -7.71 5.75
C LEU A 241 3.80 -8.45 6.88
N ARG A 242 4.30 -9.67 6.64
CA ARG A 242 5.10 -10.42 7.64
C ARG A 242 6.35 -9.64 8.03
N GLY A 243 7.08 -9.09 7.06
CA GLY A 243 8.25 -8.25 7.31
C GLY A 243 7.90 -6.96 8.06
N TYR A 244 6.78 -6.32 7.70
CA TYR A 244 6.29 -5.11 8.36
C TYR A 244 5.92 -5.36 9.83
N VAL A 245 5.22 -6.46 10.13
CA VAL A 245 4.86 -6.85 11.51
C VAL A 245 6.09 -7.15 12.36
N ALA A 246 7.13 -7.75 11.78
CA ALA A 246 8.37 -8.07 12.48
C ALA A 246 9.11 -6.83 13.02
N LEU A 247 8.82 -5.63 12.53
CA LEU A 247 9.41 -4.39 13.02
C LEU A 247 8.84 -3.93 14.37
N TYR A 248 7.58 -4.28 14.68
CA TYR A 248 6.87 -3.75 15.85
C TYR A 248 7.46 -4.11 17.22
N PRO A 249 8.00 -5.33 17.45
CA PRO A 249 8.73 -5.63 18.69
C PRO A 249 9.92 -4.69 18.90
N HIS A 250 10.65 -4.35 17.83
CA HIS A 250 11.80 -3.43 17.89
C HIS A 250 11.36 -1.97 18.09
N LEU A 251 10.26 -1.55 17.46
CA LEU A 251 9.68 -0.21 17.64
C LEU A 251 9.16 0.02 19.07
N ARG A 252 8.77 -1.04 19.80
CA ARG A 252 8.33 -0.96 21.21
C ARG A 252 9.49 -0.85 22.21
N LEU A 253 10.67 -1.41 21.88
CA LEU A 253 11.84 -1.41 22.75
C LEU A 253 12.67 -0.10 22.68
N MET A 254 12.38 0.74 21.68
CA MET A 254 13.05 2.02 21.45
C MET A 254 12.23 3.24 21.93
N ARG A 255 11.16 3.01 22.70
CA ARG A 255 10.38 4.05 23.38
C ARG A 255 10.82 4.24 24.82
#